data_AF-A0A8C7A3J7-F1
#
_entry.id   AF-A0A8C7A3J7-F1
#
_cell.length_a   1.000
_cell.length_b   1.000
_cell.length_c   1.000
_cell.angle_alpha   90.00
_cell.angle_beta   90.00
_cell.angle_gamma   90.00
#
_symmetry.space_group_name_H-M   'P 1'
#
loop_
_entity.id
_entity.type
_entity.pdbx_description
1 polymer ?
#
loop_
_entity_poly.entity_id
_entity_poly.type
_entity_poly.pdbx_seq_one_letter_code
_entity_poly.pdbx_strand_id
1 'polypeptide(L)'
;MGAKESRIGFLSYEEALRRVTDVELKRLKDAFKRTCGLSYYMGQHCFIREVLGDGVPPKVAEVIYCSFGGTSKGLHFNNLIVGLVLLTRGRDEEKAKYIFSLFASESGSYVIREEMERMLHVVDGKVPDTLRKCFSEGEKVNYEKFRNWLLLNKDAFTFSRWLLSGGVYVTLTDDSDTPTFYQTLAGVTHLEESDIIDLEKRYWLLKAQSRTGRFDLETFGPLVSPPIRPSLSEGLFNAFDENRDNHIDFKEISCGLSACCRGPLAERQKFCFKVFDVDRDGVLSRVELRDMVVALLEVWKDNRTDDIPELHTDLSDIVEGILNAHDTTKMGHLTLEDYQIWSVKNVLANEFLNLLFQVCHIVLGLRPATPEEEGQIIRTLETEQRYLTSW
;
A
#
# COMPACT_ATOMS: atom_id res chain seq x y z
N MET A 1 -38.74 -3.00 -28.62
CA MET A 1 -37.45 -2.43 -29.07
C MET A 1 -36.36 -3.21 -28.37
N GLY A 2 -35.72 -4.12 -29.10
CA GLY A 2 -34.88 -5.19 -28.55
C GLY A 2 -33.63 -4.65 -27.87
N ALA A 3 -33.29 -5.27 -26.74
CA ALA A 3 -32.03 -5.10 -26.06
C ALA A 3 -30.89 -5.39 -27.04
N LYS A 4 -30.10 -4.37 -27.37
CA LYS A 4 -28.81 -4.57 -28.05
C LYS A 4 -27.91 -5.28 -27.03
N GLU A 5 -27.68 -6.57 -27.22
CA GLU A 5 -26.69 -7.34 -26.48
C GLU A 5 -25.33 -6.60 -26.51
N SER A 6 -24.62 -6.63 -25.38
CA SER A 6 -23.33 -5.95 -25.19
C SER A 6 -22.39 -6.17 -26.38
N ARG A 7 -21.95 -5.10 -27.05
CA ARG A 7 -21.20 -5.20 -28.32
C ARG A 7 -19.73 -5.58 -28.16
N ILE A 8 -19.22 -5.69 -26.94
CA ILE A 8 -17.84 -6.13 -26.67
C ILE A 8 -17.78 -7.66 -26.66
N GLY A 9 -18.16 -8.29 -27.76
CA GLY A 9 -18.17 -9.76 -27.89
C GLY A 9 -16.80 -10.39 -28.18
N PHE A 10 -15.75 -9.58 -28.35
CA PHE A 10 -14.42 -10.04 -28.79
C PHE A 10 -13.37 -10.10 -27.67
N LEU A 11 -13.69 -9.63 -26.46
CA LEU A 11 -12.88 -9.82 -25.25
C LEU A 11 -13.78 -10.44 -24.18
N SER A 12 -13.47 -11.67 -23.75
CA SER A 12 -14.27 -12.33 -22.71
C SER A 12 -13.95 -11.74 -21.33
N TYR A 13 -14.88 -11.90 -20.39
CA TYR A 13 -14.65 -11.51 -19.00
C TYR A 13 -13.43 -12.22 -18.40
N GLU A 14 -13.23 -13.50 -18.67
CA GLU A 14 -12.06 -14.25 -18.19
C GLU A 14 -10.74 -13.71 -18.78
N GLU A 15 -10.72 -13.36 -20.05
CA GLU A 15 -9.53 -12.81 -20.70
C GLU A 15 -9.23 -11.40 -20.19
N ALA A 16 -10.27 -10.60 -19.90
CA ALA A 16 -10.11 -9.31 -19.25
C ALA A 16 -9.51 -9.47 -17.84
N LEU A 17 -9.98 -10.44 -17.05
CA LEU A 17 -9.44 -10.72 -15.72
C LEU A 17 -7.97 -11.14 -15.74
N ARG A 18 -7.51 -11.89 -16.75
CA ARG A 18 -6.08 -12.25 -16.88
C ARG A 18 -5.16 -11.04 -17.09
N ARG A 19 -5.71 -9.91 -17.55
CA ARG A 19 -4.97 -8.67 -17.82
C ARG A 19 -5.09 -7.64 -16.68
N VAL A 20 -5.64 -8.04 -15.54
CA VAL A 20 -5.86 -7.21 -14.35
C VAL A 20 -5.31 -7.95 -13.14
N THR A 21 -4.56 -7.27 -12.28
CA THR A 21 -4.03 -7.90 -11.05
C THR A 21 -5.14 -8.07 -10.00
N ASP A 22 -4.96 -8.98 -9.04
CA ASP A 22 -5.95 -9.16 -7.96
C ASP A 22 -6.18 -7.87 -7.14
N VAL A 23 -5.13 -7.07 -6.97
CA VAL A 23 -5.19 -5.76 -6.27
C VAL A 23 -6.03 -4.76 -7.07
N GLU A 24 -5.78 -4.62 -8.37
CA GLU A 24 -6.57 -3.76 -9.26
C GLU A 24 -8.03 -4.21 -9.29
N LEU A 25 -8.28 -5.52 -9.42
CA LEU A 25 -9.61 -6.09 -9.44
C LEU A 25 -10.39 -5.79 -8.15
N LYS A 26 -9.74 -5.93 -7.00
CA LYS A 26 -10.33 -5.60 -5.69
C LYS A 26 -10.66 -4.10 -5.61
N ARG A 27 -9.72 -3.23 -5.98
CA ARG A 27 -9.91 -1.76 -6.01
C ARG A 27 -11.08 -1.36 -6.91
N LEU A 28 -11.16 -1.91 -8.13
CA LEU A 28 -12.24 -1.65 -9.08
C LEU A 28 -13.60 -2.13 -8.55
N LYS A 29 -13.65 -3.32 -7.94
CA LYS A 29 -14.89 -3.84 -7.31
C LYS A 29 -15.36 -2.94 -6.18
N ASP A 30 -14.44 -2.50 -5.32
CA ASP A 30 -14.77 -1.65 -4.18
C ASP A 30 -15.20 -0.26 -4.63
N ALA A 31 -14.53 0.32 -5.63
CA ALA A 31 -14.96 1.58 -6.25
C ALA A 31 -16.35 1.45 -6.87
N PHE A 32 -16.58 0.41 -7.69
CA PHE A 32 -17.89 0.16 -8.30
C PHE A 32 -19.01 0.03 -7.25
N LYS A 33 -18.77 -0.70 -6.15
CA LYS A 33 -19.74 -0.82 -5.05
C LYS A 33 -20.07 0.51 -4.40
N ARG A 34 -19.07 1.35 -4.12
CA ARG A 34 -19.29 2.69 -3.54
C ARG A 34 -20.15 3.56 -4.45
N THR A 35 -19.92 3.48 -5.75
CA THR A 35 -20.57 4.32 -6.75
C THR A 35 -22.00 3.86 -7.08
N CYS A 36 -22.26 2.55 -7.07
CA CYS A 36 -23.56 1.97 -7.45
C CYS A 36 -24.52 1.76 -6.26
N GLY A 37 -24.01 1.80 -5.02
CA GLY A 37 -24.78 1.51 -3.81
C GLY A 37 -25.47 0.14 -3.87
N LEU A 38 -26.75 0.09 -3.48
CA LEU A 38 -27.56 -1.14 -3.45
C LEU A 38 -28.06 -1.61 -4.82
N SER A 39 -27.88 -0.81 -5.87
CA SER A 39 -28.45 -1.12 -7.19
C SER A 39 -27.65 -2.20 -7.93
N TYR A 40 -26.38 -2.40 -7.60
CA TYR A 40 -25.41 -3.25 -8.33
C TYR A 40 -25.20 -2.86 -9.81
N TYR A 41 -25.75 -1.73 -10.26
CA TYR A 41 -25.61 -1.22 -11.62
C TYR A 41 -25.15 0.25 -11.61
N MET A 42 -24.24 0.60 -12.52
CA MET A 42 -23.75 1.96 -12.66
C MET A 42 -24.61 2.75 -13.65
N GLY A 43 -25.20 3.86 -13.20
CA GLY A 43 -25.96 4.75 -14.10
C GLY A 43 -25.06 5.50 -15.09
N GLN A 44 -25.62 5.88 -16.24
CA GLN A 44 -24.89 6.56 -17.33
C GLN A 44 -24.17 7.85 -16.87
N HIS A 45 -24.86 8.74 -16.17
CA HIS A 45 -24.25 9.98 -15.67
C HIS A 45 -23.06 9.69 -14.75
N CYS A 46 -23.16 8.64 -13.94
CA CYS A 46 -22.11 8.23 -13.04
C CYS A 46 -20.92 7.63 -13.77
N PHE A 47 -21.16 6.81 -14.79
CA PHE A 47 -20.11 6.25 -15.65
C PHE A 47 -19.33 7.37 -16.36
N ILE A 48 -20.02 8.36 -16.93
CA ILE A 48 -19.36 9.46 -17.63
C ILE A 48 -18.46 10.25 -16.66
N ARG A 49 -18.97 10.59 -15.47
CA ARG A 49 -18.24 11.40 -14.49
C ARG A 49 -17.11 10.63 -13.80
N GLU A 50 -17.38 9.44 -13.28
CA GLU A 50 -16.46 8.70 -12.40
C GLU A 50 -15.51 7.77 -13.16
N VAL A 51 -15.84 7.36 -14.40
CA VAL A 51 -15.03 6.41 -15.17
C VAL A 51 -14.30 7.07 -16.33
N LEU A 52 -15.00 7.93 -17.08
CA LEU A 52 -14.41 8.59 -18.26
C LEU A 52 -13.82 9.97 -17.94
N GLY A 53 -14.40 10.69 -16.97
CA GLY A 53 -14.00 12.03 -16.57
C GLY A 53 -14.31 13.10 -17.63
N ASP A 54 -13.85 14.34 -17.37
CA ASP A 54 -14.12 15.50 -18.22
C ASP A 54 -13.35 15.50 -19.56
N GLY A 55 -12.39 14.56 -19.72
CA GLY A 55 -11.56 14.45 -20.91
C GLY A 55 -12.23 13.78 -22.12
N VAL A 56 -13.43 13.21 -21.96
CA VAL A 56 -14.15 12.50 -23.03
C VAL A 56 -15.35 13.31 -23.53
N PRO A 57 -15.46 13.58 -24.85
CA PRO A 57 -16.60 14.30 -25.40
C PRO A 57 -17.95 13.63 -25.03
N PRO A 58 -19.00 14.38 -24.63
CA PRO A 58 -20.24 13.78 -24.10
C PRO A 58 -20.91 12.77 -25.04
N LYS A 59 -20.92 13.05 -26.35
CA LYS A 59 -21.47 12.14 -27.37
C LYS A 59 -20.66 10.84 -27.50
N VAL A 60 -19.34 10.92 -27.33
CA VAL A 60 -18.45 9.76 -27.32
C VAL A 60 -18.70 8.92 -26.06
N ALA A 61 -18.82 9.59 -24.92
CA ALA A 61 -19.06 8.96 -23.63
C ALA A 61 -20.38 8.15 -23.62
N GLU A 62 -21.43 8.69 -24.24
CA GLU A 62 -22.71 7.99 -24.44
C GLU A 62 -22.57 6.74 -25.33
N VAL A 63 -21.81 6.84 -26.43
CA VAL A 63 -21.55 5.69 -27.31
C VAL A 63 -20.78 4.59 -26.58
N ILE A 64 -19.77 4.96 -25.76
CA ILE A 64 -19.01 4.02 -24.93
C ILE A 64 -19.93 3.34 -23.89
N TYR A 65 -20.77 4.11 -23.20
CA TYR A 65 -21.69 3.54 -22.20
C TYR A 65 -22.64 2.51 -22.82
N CYS A 66 -23.23 2.84 -23.97
CA CYS A 66 -24.12 1.94 -24.70
C CYS A 66 -23.38 0.70 -25.23
N SER A 67 -22.16 0.84 -25.73
CA SER A 67 -21.39 -0.27 -26.28
C SER A 67 -20.92 -1.26 -25.19
N PHE A 68 -20.67 -0.75 -23.97
CA PHE A 68 -20.37 -1.55 -22.79
C PHE A 68 -21.62 -2.30 -22.26
N GLY A 69 -22.77 -2.18 -22.92
CA GLY A 69 -24.01 -2.84 -22.50
C GLY A 69 -24.73 -2.08 -21.40
N GLY A 70 -24.54 -0.76 -21.32
CA GLY A 70 -25.35 0.11 -20.47
C GLY A 70 -26.81 0.07 -20.89
N THR A 71 -27.70 -0.17 -19.93
CA THR A 71 -29.16 -0.20 -20.14
C THR A 71 -29.85 0.87 -19.31
N SER A 72 -31.19 0.95 -19.37
CA SER A 72 -31.99 1.77 -18.46
C SER A 72 -31.85 1.35 -16.99
N LYS A 73 -31.44 0.11 -16.71
CA LYS A 73 -31.12 -0.37 -15.36
C LYS A 73 -29.71 0.01 -14.90
N GLY A 74 -28.85 0.44 -15.83
CA GLY A 74 -27.44 0.72 -15.58
C GLY A 74 -26.50 -0.29 -16.24
N LEU A 75 -25.20 -0.10 -16.01
CA LEU A 75 -24.10 -0.92 -16.51
C LEU A 75 -23.61 -1.89 -15.43
N HIS A 76 -23.45 -3.17 -15.77
CA HIS A 76 -22.98 -4.21 -14.84
C HIS A 76 -21.44 -4.24 -14.77
N PHE A 77 -20.88 -4.61 -13.61
CA PHE A 77 -19.43 -4.65 -13.38
C PHE A 77 -18.67 -5.52 -14.39
N ASN A 78 -19.21 -6.71 -14.72
CA ASN A 78 -18.58 -7.62 -15.68
C ASN A 78 -18.36 -6.98 -17.05
N ASN A 79 -19.28 -6.13 -17.50
CA ASN A 79 -19.10 -5.45 -18.78
C ASN A 79 -18.20 -4.22 -18.64
N LEU A 80 -18.26 -3.53 -17.50
CA LEU A 80 -17.39 -2.41 -17.19
C LEU A 80 -15.92 -2.82 -17.23
N ILE A 81 -15.54 -3.92 -16.56
CA ILE A 81 -14.13 -4.34 -16.52
C ILE A 81 -13.61 -4.76 -17.89
N VAL A 82 -14.42 -5.46 -18.68
CA VAL A 82 -14.07 -5.83 -20.06
C VAL A 82 -13.84 -4.57 -20.89
N GLY A 83 -14.72 -3.59 -20.77
CA GLY A 83 -14.58 -2.31 -21.46
C GLY A 83 -13.37 -1.49 -21.01
N LEU A 84 -13.09 -1.44 -19.71
CA LEU A 84 -11.92 -0.75 -19.17
C LEU A 84 -10.62 -1.38 -19.65
N VAL A 85 -10.51 -2.72 -19.61
CA VAL A 85 -9.33 -3.43 -20.13
C VAL A 85 -9.13 -3.16 -21.62
N LEU A 86 -10.21 -3.12 -22.41
CA LEU A 86 -10.14 -2.77 -23.83
C LEU A 86 -9.62 -1.34 -24.06
N LEU A 87 -10.10 -0.36 -23.30
CA LEU A 87 -9.68 1.04 -23.44
C LEU A 87 -8.22 1.23 -23.06
N THR A 88 -7.82 0.66 -21.93
CA THR A 88 -6.53 0.92 -21.27
C THR A 88 -5.41 0.00 -21.78
N ARG A 89 -5.67 -1.31 -21.90
CA ARG A 89 -4.69 -2.38 -22.21
C ARG A 89 -5.06 -3.16 -23.47
N GLY A 90 -6.03 -2.68 -24.25
CA GLY A 90 -6.40 -3.29 -25.52
C GLY A 90 -5.36 -3.03 -26.61
N ARG A 91 -5.07 -4.04 -27.41
CA ARG A 91 -4.21 -3.92 -28.60
C ARG A 91 -4.90 -3.06 -29.67
N ASP A 92 -4.12 -2.44 -30.55
CA ASP A 92 -4.65 -1.67 -31.68
C ASP A 92 -5.67 -2.45 -32.52
N GLU A 93 -5.47 -3.76 -32.68
CA GLU A 93 -6.44 -4.62 -33.38
C GLU A 93 -7.76 -4.79 -32.62
N GLU A 94 -7.71 -4.92 -31.29
CA GLU A 94 -8.90 -5.05 -30.45
C GLU A 94 -9.68 -3.72 -30.44
N LYS A 95 -8.96 -2.60 -30.37
CA LYS A 95 -9.51 -1.24 -30.50
C LYS A 95 -10.09 -0.98 -31.89
N ALA A 96 -9.46 -1.48 -32.95
CA ALA A 96 -9.99 -1.38 -34.31
C ALA A 96 -11.27 -2.20 -34.51
N LYS A 97 -11.33 -3.43 -33.97
CA LYS A 97 -12.57 -4.25 -33.94
C LYS A 97 -13.68 -3.55 -33.19
N TYR A 98 -13.34 -2.94 -32.07
CA TYR A 98 -14.30 -2.17 -31.29
C TYR A 98 -14.90 -1.02 -32.10
N ILE A 99 -14.05 -0.20 -32.71
CA ILE A 99 -14.49 0.91 -33.58
C ILE A 99 -15.36 0.38 -34.72
N PHE A 100 -14.96 -0.71 -35.37
CA PHE A 100 -15.76 -1.34 -36.43
C PHE A 100 -17.15 -1.76 -35.92
N SER A 101 -17.24 -2.36 -34.73
CA SER A 101 -18.51 -2.82 -34.13
C SER A 101 -19.52 -1.69 -33.83
N LEU A 102 -19.04 -0.44 -33.73
CA LEU A 102 -19.92 0.71 -33.55
C LEU A 102 -20.73 1.01 -34.83
N PHE A 103 -20.12 0.79 -35.99
CA PHE A 103 -20.69 1.08 -37.31
C PHE A 103 -21.21 -0.16 -38.04
N ALA A 104 -20.87 -1.36 -37.56
CA ALA A 104 -21.24 -2.61 -38.22
C ALA A 104 -22.76 -2.82 -38.25
N SER A 105 -23.22 -3.52 -39.30
CA SER A 105 -24.61 -3.96 -39.46
C SER A 105 -25.06 -4.83 -38.28
N GLU A 106 -26.35 -5.12 -38.18
CA GLU A 106 -26.90 -6.02 -37.14
C GLU A 106 -26.26 -7.41 -37.13
N SER A 107 -25.80 -7.88 -38.30
CA SER A 107 -25.05 -9.13 -38.45
C SER A 107 -23.56 -9.03 -38.07
N GLY A 108 -23.05 -7.83 -37.79
CA GLY A 108 -21.66 -7.55 -37.44
C GLY A 108 -20.64 -7.76 -38.57
N SER A 109 -21.09 -8.00 -39.81
CA SER A 109 -20.22 -8.50 -40.90
C SER A 109 -19.67 -7.41 -41.82
N TYR A 110 -20.37 -6.28 -41.96
CA TYR A 110 -19.94 -5.17 -42.81
C TYR A 110 -20.44 -3.82 -42.26
N VAL A 111 -19.81 -2.74 -42.71
CA VAL A 111 -20.25 -1.35 -42.45
C VAL A 111 -20.79 -0.77 -43.76
N ILE A 112 -21.93 -0.09 -43.70
CA ILE A 112 -22.52 0.63 -44.83
C ILE A 112 -22.02 2.08 -44.81
N ARG A 113 -21.55 2.58 -45.97
CA ARG A 113 -20.99 3.92 -46.10
C ARG A 113 -21.93 5.01 -45.61
N GLU A 114 -23.16 5.03 -46.10
CA GLU A 114 -24.15 6.05 -45.72
C GLU A 114 -24.44 6.07 -44.22
N GLU A 115 -24.50 4.91 -43.56
CA GLU A 115 -24.75 4.81 -42.12
C GLU A 115 -23.58 5.38 -41.32
N MET A 116 -22.35 5.07 -41.73
CA MET A 116 -21.15 5.61 -41.13
C MET A 116 -21.04 7.12 -41.36
N GLU A 117 -21.29 7.61 -42.57
CA GLU A 117 -21.30 9.04 -42.89
C GLU A 117 -22.33 9.81 -42.07
N ARG A 118 -23.56 9.28 -41.93
CA ARG A 118 -24.60 9.87 -41.06
C ARG A 118 -24.15 9.94 -39.60
N MET A 119 -23.61 8.85 -39.06
CA MET A 119 -23.15 8.81 -37.67
C MET A 119 -21.98 9.78 -37.43
N LEU A 120 -21.01 9.81 -38.34
CA LEU A 120 -19.88 10.75 -38.26
C LEU A 120 -20.34 12.20 -38.37
N HIS A 121 -21.33 12.50 -39.21
CA HIS A 121 -21.91 13.85 -39.27
C HIS A 121 -22.59 14.24 -37.95
N VAL A 122 -23.29 13.32 -37.29
CA VAL A 122 -23.94 13.58 -35.99
C VAL A 122 -22.92 13.79 -34.86
N VAL A 123 -21.85 12.99 -34.84
CA VAL A 123 -20.85 13.00 -33.76
C VAL A 123 -19.80 14.10 -33.96
N ASP A 124 -19.21 14.17 -35.16
CA ASP A 124 -18.07 15.03 -35.49
C ASP A 124 -18.44 16.29 -36.30
N GLY A 125 -19.68 16.39 -36.79
CA GLY A 125 -20.12 17.48 -37.66
C GLY A 125 -19.58 17.41 -39.09
N LYS A 126 -18.63 16.51 -39.37
CA LYS A 126 -17.98 16.36 -40.68
C LYS A 126 -17.65 14.89 -40.98
N VAL A 127 -17.54 14.59 -42.27
CA VAL A 127 -17.08 13.29 -42.76
C VAL A 127 -15.60 13.41 -43.16
N PRO A 128 -14.72 12.48 -42.77
CA PRO A 128 -13.31 12.51 -43.14
C PRO A 128 -13.12 12.30 -44.65
N ASP A 129 -12.28 13.10 -45.29
CA ASP A 129 -12.01 12.98 -46.75
C ASP A 129 -11.40 11.62 -47.12
N THR A 130 -10.65 11.03 -46.19
CA THR A 130 -10.02 9.71 -46.36
C THR A 130 -11.02 8.57 -46.34
N LEU A 131 -12.27 8.79 -45.87
CA LEU A 131 -13.31 7.75 -45.80
C LEU A 131 -13.63 7.19 -47.19
N ARG A 132 -13.56 8.02 -48.25
CA ARG A 132 -13.76 7.59 -49.64
C ARG A 132 -12.80 6.46 -50.04
N LYS A 133 -11.58 6.44 -49.49
CA LYS A 133 -10.59 5.39 -49.76
C LYS A 133 -10.95 4.07 -49.08
N CYS A 134 -11.70 4.10 -47.98
CA CYS A 134 -12.18 2.91 -47.28
C CYS A 134 -13.28 2.17 -48.08
N PHE A 135 -14.06 2.92 -48.86
CA PHE A 135 -15.20 2.43 -49.65
C PHE A 135 -14.94 2.46 -51.16
N SER A 136 -13.68 2.29 -51.58
CA SER A 136 -13.29 2.38 -52.99
C SER A 136 -13.92 1.29 -53.88
N GLU A 137 -14.26 0.13 -53.30
CA GLU A 137 -14.79 -1.04 -54.01
C GLU A 137 -16.31 -1.19 -53.89
N GLY A 138 -17.01 -0.21 -53.28
CA GLY A 138 -18.46 -0.19 -53.15
C GLY A 138 -18.98 0.42 -51.84
N GLU A 139 -20.30 0.40 -51.65
CA GLU A 139 -20.98 1.02 -50.51
C GLU A 139 -20.87 0.23 -49.19
N LYS A 140 -20.23 -0.95 -49.22
CA LYS A 140 -20.04 -1.83 -48.06
C LYS A 140 -18.56 -2.16 -47.88
N VAL A 141 -18.10 -2.14 -46.63
CA VAL A 141 -16.72 -2.52 -46.28
C VAL A 141 -16.71 -3.58 -45.19
N ASN A 142 -15.83 -4.58 -45.32
CA ASN A 142 -15.62 -5.62 -44.32
C ASN A 142 -14.59 -5.17 -43.26
N TYR A 143 -14.45 -5.97 -42.19
CA TYR A 143 -13.53 -5.66 -41.11
C TYR A 143 -12.07 -5.47 -41.57
N GLU A 144 -11.56 -6.34 -42.45
CA GLU A 144 -10.16 -6.30 -42.87
C GLU A 144 -9.80 -5.01 -43.61
N LYS A 145 -10.63 -4.60 -44.57
CA LYS A 145 -10.43 -3.34 -45.31
C LYS A 145 -10.59 -2.13 -44.40
N PHE A 146 -11.60 -2.14 -43.54
CA PHE A 146 -11.82 -1.08 -42.57
C PHE A 146 -10.64 -0.94 -41.60
N ARG A 147 -10.13 -2.06 -41.06
CA ARG A 147 -8.95 -2.10 -40.19
C ARG A 147 -7.74 -1.47 -40.87
N ASN A 148 -7.43 -1.90 -42.10
CA ASN A 148 -6.27 -1.41 -42.83
C ASN A 148 -6.37 0.11 -43.06
N TRP A 149 -7.55 0.62 -43.39
CA TRP A 149 -7.80 2.05 -43.51
C TRP A 149 -7.65 2.78 -42.17
N LEU A 150 -8.28 2.28 -41.11
CA LEU A 150 -8.29 2.91 -39.79
C LEU A 150 -6.90 3.00 -39.17
N LEU A 151 -6.08 1.95 -39.28
CA LEU A 151 -4.73 1.93 -38.72
C LEU A 151 -3.77 2.88 -39.46
N LEU A 152 -4.05 3.19 -40.73
CA LEU A 152 -3.34 4.23 -41.49
C LEU A 152 -3.87 5.65 -41.22
N ASN A 153 -5.10 5.76 -40.73
CA ASN A 153 -5.79 7.02 -40.50
C ASN A 153 -6.35 7.06 -39.06
N LYS A 154 -5.48 6.85 -38.07
CA LYS A 154 -5.88 6.77 -36.66
C LYS A 154 -6.64 8.02 -36.20
N ASP A 155 -6.36 9.17 -36.81
CA ASP A 155 -6.99 10.47 -36.50
C ASP A 155 -8.20 10.82 -37.37
N ALA A 156 -8.73 9.86 -38.14
CA ALA A 156 -9.81 10.10 -39.10
C ALA A 156 -11.02 10.81 -38.47
N PHE A 157 -11.44 10.38 -37.28
CA PHE A 157 -12.57 10.96 -36.55
C PHE A 157 -12.26 11.09 -35.05
N THR A 158 -13.08 11.85 -34.31
CA THR A 158 -12.82 12.20 -32.91
C THR A 158 -12.60 10.96 -32.04
N PHE A 159 -13.47 9.95 -32.21
CA PHE A 159 -13.38 8.72 -31.43
C PHE A 159 -12.15 7.87 -31.78
N SER A 160 -11.79 7.75 -33.06
CA SER A 160 -10.58 7.00 -33.45
C SER A 160 -9.33 7.69 -32.95
N ARG A 161 -9.28 9.03 -33.06
CA ARG A 161 -8.18 9.85 -32.54
C ARG A 161 -8.03 9.63 -31.05
N TRP A 162 -9.11 9.75 -30.28
CA TRP A 162 -9.08 9.56 -28.83
C TRP A 162 -8.61 8.15 -28.43
N LEU A 163 -9.11 7.10 -29.09
CA LEU A 163 -8.82 5.73 -28.71
C LEU A 163 -7.43 5.23 -29.19
N LEU A 164 -6.96 5.68 -30.35
CA LEU A 164 -5.77 5.15 -31.04
C LEU A 164 -4.54 6.08 -31.04
N SER A 165 -4.73 7.40 -30.86
CA SER A 165 -3.63 8.39 -30.99
C SER A 165 -3.52 9.36 -29.81
N GLY A 166 -4.64 9.73 -29.18
CA GLY A 166 -4.74 10.85 -28.25
C GLY A 166 -4.37 10.54 -26.80
N GLY A 167 -3.91 9.33 -26.52
CA GLY A 167 -3.74 8.81 -25.16
C GLY A 167 -5.10 8.62 -24.50
N VAL A 168 -5.49 7.37 -24.26
CA VAL A 168 -6.68 7.10 -23.45
C VAL A 168 -6.37 7.56 -22.02
N TYR A 169 -7.02 8.63 -21.56
CA TYR A 169 -6.86 9.17 -20.20
C TYR A 169 -7.44 8.25 -19.11
N VAL A 170 -8.20 7.23 -19.51
CA VAL A 170 -8.65 6.17 -18.63
C VAL A 170 -7.49 5.22 -18.42
N THR A 171 -7.01 5.10 -17.19
CA THR A 171 -5.99 4.14 -16.79
C THR A 171 -6.56 3.15 -15.78
N LEU A 172 -6.10 1.89 -15.82
CA LEU A 172 -6.47 0.89 -14.80
C LEU A 172 -5.66 1.06 -13.51
N THR A 173 -4.51 1.72 -13.65
CA THR A 173 -3.59 2.15 -12.60
C THR A 173 -3.33 3.62 -12.81
N ASP A 174 -3.40 4.41 -11.76
CA ASP A 174 -2.91 5.78 -11.85
C ASP A 174 -1.38 5.73 -11.92
N ASP A 175 -0.83 5.60 -13.14
CA ASP A 175 0.61 5.63 -13.37
C ASP A 175 1.15 7.09 -13.27
N SER A 176 0.27 8.07 -13.05
CA SER A 176 0.61 9.46 -12.72
C SER A 176 0.59 9.77 -11.22
N ASP A 177 0.15 8.85 -10.38
CA ASP A 177 0.09 9.08 -8.94
C ASP A 177 1.48 8.86 -8.34
N THR A 178 2.07 9.95 -7.84
CA THR A 178 2.94 9.87 -6.66
C THR A 178 2.35 8.83 -5.70
N PRO A 179 3.13 7.82 -5.26
CA PRO A 179 2.62 6.78 -4.38
C PRO A 179 1.90 7.44 -3.20
N THR A 180 0.74 6.91 -2.84
CA THR A 180 0.01 7.43 -1.69
C THR A 180 0.91 7.41 -0.46
N PHE A 181 0.57 8.21 0.54
CA PHE A 181 1.32 8.25 1.79
C PHE A 181 1.54 6.85 2.39
N TYR A 182 0.50 6.00 2.39
CA TYR A 182 0.57 4.62 2.89
C TYR A 182 1.44 3.72 2.02
N GLN A 183 1.36 3.84 0.69
CA GLN A 183 2.22 3.10 -0.24
C GLN A 183 3.69 3.49 -0.10
N THR A 184 3.95 4.77 0.11
CA THR A 184 5.30 5.28 0.34
C THR A 184 5.87 4.71 1.64
N LEU A 185 5.10 4.77 2.73
CA LEU A 185 5.52 4.18 4.01
C LEU A 185 5.69 2.65 3.92
N ALA A 186 4.77 1.93 3.28
CA ALA A 186 4.90 0.50 3.06
C ALA A 186 6.15 0.14 2.23
N GLY A 187 6.53 1.01 1.29
CA GLY A 187 7.72 0.81 0.46
C GLY A 187 9.05 1.04 1.20
N VAL A 188 9.05 1.80 2.30
CA VAL A 188 10.27 2.10 3.10
C VAL A 188 10.29 1.42 4.47
N THR A 189 9.24 0.65 4.79
CA THR A 189 9.11 -0.12 6.03
C THR A 189 8.85 -1.59 5.71
N HIS A 190 8.95 -2.44 6.74
CA HIS A 190 8.59 -3.86 6.66
C HIS A 190 7.10 -4.07 7.01
N LEU A 191 6.26 -3.06 6.74
CA LEU A 191 4.83 -3.04 7.08
C LEU A 191 3.98 -3.04 5.82
N GLU A 192 2.84 -3.72 5.87
CA GLU A 192 1.84 -3.63 4.81
C GLU A 192 1.03 -2.33 4.90
N GLU A 193 0.40 -1.89 3.80
CA GLU A 193 -0.50 -0.73 3.83
C GLU A 193 -1.62 -0.90 4.86
N SER A 194 -2.14 -2.12 5.05
CA SER A 194 -3.12 -2.45 6.09
C SER A 194 -2.60 -2.23 7.50
N ASP A 195 -1.34 -2.62 7.76
CA ASP A 195 -0.70 -2.41 9.06
C ASP A 195 -0.60 -0.91 9.34
N ILE A 196 -0.16 -0.12 8.36
CA ILE A 196 0.02 1.33 8.50
C ILE A 196 -1.32 2.03 8.72
N ILE A 197 -2.39 1.62 8.03
CA ILE A 197 -3.73 2.19 8.22
C ILE A 197 -4.25 1.96 9.65
N ASP A 198 -3.99 0.79 10.23
CA ASP A 198 -4.44 0.51 11.59
C ASP A 198 -3.54 1.13 12.66
N LEU A 199 -2.23 1.17 12.40
CA LEU A 199 -1.28 1.93 13.22
C LEU A 199 -1.67 3.41 13.26
N GLU A 200 -2.12 3.98 12.15
CA GLU A 200 -2.56 5.38 12.13
C GLU A 200 -3.73 5.60 13.08
N LYS A 201 -4.75 4.73 13.05
CA LYS A 201 -5.89 4.82 13.99
C LYS A 201 -5.41 4.73 15.44
N ARG A 202 -4.47 3.82 15.73
CA ARG A 202 -3.91 3.65 17.07
C ARG A 202 -3.09 4.87 17.50
N TYR A 203 -2.24 5.39 16.64
CA TYR A 203 -1.44 6.59 16.88
C TYR A 203 -2.32 7.78 17.26
N TRP A 204 -3.39 8.06 16.50
CA TRP A 204 -4.30 9.16 16.82
C TRP A 204 -5.03 8.95 18.15
N LEU A 205 -5.39 7.70 18.48
CA LEU A 205 -5.98 7.36 19.78
C LEU A 205 -5.01 7.63 20.94
N LEU A 206 -3.73 7.28 20.78
CA LEU A 206 -2.69 7.53 21.79
C LEU A 206 -2.42 9.04 21.93
N LYS A 207 -2.24 9.73 20.81
CA LYS A 207 -2.03 11.18 20.78
C LYS A 207 -3.19 11.97 21.38
N ALA A 208 -4.43 11.49 21.25
CA ALA A 208 -5.60 12.13 21.86
C ALA A 208 -5.58 12.10 23.40
N GLN A 209 -4.77 11.24 24.02
CA GLN A 209 -4.57 11.21 25.47
C GLN A 209 -3.55 12.25 25.95
N SER A 210 -2.78 12.84 25.01
CA SER A 210 -1.78 13.86 25.33
C SER A 210 -2.43 15.14 25.84
N ARG A 211 -1.87 15.67 26.93
CA ARG A 211 -2.24 16.98 27.48
C ARG A 211 -1.64 18.14 26.69
N THR A 212 -0.52 17.91 26.02
CA THR A 212 0.21 18.92 25.25
C THR A 212 -0.24 18.99 23.79
N GLY A 213 -1.01 17.99 23.34
CA GLY A 213 -1.41 17.82 21.94
C GLY A 213 -0.31 17.23 21.06
N ARG A 214 0.82 16.83 21.65
CA ARG A 214 1.95 16.16 20.99
C ARG A 214 2.16 14.78 21.59
N PHE A 215 2.67 13.85 20.79
CA PHE A 215 3.07 12.55 21.32
C PHE A 215 4.49 12.65 21.90
N ASP A 216 4.60 13.33 23.03
CA ASP A 216 5.85 13.61 23.74
C ASP A 216 6.16 12.56 24.82
N LEU A 217 7.29 12.72 25.51
CA LEU A 217 7.72 11.82 26.58
C LEU A 217 6.70 11.75 27.75
N GLU A 218 6.01 12.85 28.07
CA GLU A 218 4.95 12.87 29.10
C GLU A 218 3.80 11.94 28.72
N THR A 219 3.47 11.88 27.43
CA THR A 219 2.44 10.99 26.89
C THR A 219 2.97 9.56 26.72
N PHE A 220 4.20 9.40 26.22
CA PHE A 220 4.78 8.10 25.86
C PHE A 220 5.19 7.27 27.08
N GLY A 221 5.87 7.87 28.06
CA GLY A 221 6.39 7.18 29.24
C GLY A 221 5.34 6.35 29.98
N PRO A 222 4.18 6.93 30.35
CA PRO A 222 3.10 6.21 31.02
C PRO A 222 2.44 5.11 30.18
N LEU A 223 2.56 5.16 28.86
CA LEU A 223 2.00 4.12 27.98
C LEU A 223 2.87 2.87 27.98
N VAL A 224 4.18 3.04 27.98
CA VAL A 224 5.14 1.92 27.93
C VAL A 224 5.56 1.43 29.31
N SER A 225 5.28 2.19 30.37
CA SER A 225 5.67 1.88 31.75
C SER A 225 4.45 1.70 32.67
N PRO A 226 4.21 0.49 33.23
CA PRO A 226 4.84 -0.80 32.93
C PRO A 226 4.46 -1.35 31.53
N PRO A 227 5.23 -2.27 30.91
CA PRO A 227 6.30 -3.10 31.50
C PRO A 227 7.73 -2.55 31.35
N ILE A 228 7.97 -1.49 30.57
CA ILE A 228 9.28 -0.83 30.50
C ILE A 228 9.52 -0.04 31.79
N ARG A 229 10.71 -0.14 32.38
CA ARG A 229 11.06 0.69 33.54
C ARG A 229 11.16 2.16 33.16
N PRO A 230 10.77 3.11 34.05
CA PRO A 230 10.82 4.54 33.74
C PRO A 230 12.20 5.05 33.28
N SER A 231 13.29 4.45 33.77
CA SER A 231 14.66 4.81 33.37
C SER A 231 14.98 4.49 31.90
N LEU A 232 14.25 3.56 31.28
CA LEU A 232 14.39 3.19 29.87
C LEU A 232 13.38 3.90 28.97
N SER A 233 12.34 4.50 29.53
CA SER A 233 11.29 5.16 28.75
C SER A 233 11.82 6.33 27.93
N GLU A 234 12.77 7.10 28.47
CA GLU A 234 13.41 8.22 27.77
C GLU A 234 14.30 7.73 26.62
N GLY A 235 15.14 6.71 26.85
CA GLY A 235 15.94 6.09 25.78
C GLY A 235 15.07 5.49 24.69
N LEU A 236 13.98 4.81 25.05
CA LEU A 236 13.03 4.25 24.09
C LEU A 236 12.32 5.34 23.29
N PHE A 237 11.88 6.41 23.95
CA PHE A 237 11.31 7.57 23.27
C PHE A 237 12.32 8.17 22.27
N ASN A 238 13.56 8.34 22.69
CA ASN A 238 14.64 8.87 21.87
C ASN A 238 14.96 7.98 20.66
N ALA A 239 14.80 6.66 20.78
CA ALA A 239 14.98 5.73 19.68
C ALA A 239 13.87 5.85 18.61
N PHE A 240 12.68 6.34 18.98
CA PHE A 240 11.59 6.65 18.04
C PHE A 240 11.71 8.07 17.46
N ASP A 241 11.99 9.08 18.29
CA ASP A 241 12.16 10.49 17.89
C ASP A 241 13.48 10.69 17.13
N GLU A 242 13.50 10.30 15.86
CA GLU A 242 14.70 10.33 15.00
C GLU A 242 15.14 11.77 14.70
N ASN A 243 14.17 12.69 14.56
CA ASN A 243 14.44 14.07 14.17
C ASN A 243 14.82 14.99 15.37
N ARG A 244 14.65 14.52 16.61
CA ARG A 244 14.98 15.20 17.88
C ARG A 244 14.13 16.43 18.17
N ASP A 245 12.89 16.46 17.71
CA ASP A 245 11.97 17.57 17.95
C ASP A 245 11.13 17.38 19.24
N ASN A 246 11.44 16.34 20.03
CA ASN A 246 10.80 15.96 21.29
C ASN A 246 9.32 15.55 21.14
N HIS A 247 8.91 15.07 19.97
CA HIS A 247 7.67 14.33 19.83
C HIS A 247 7.80 13.23 18.77
N ILE A 248 7.09 12.12 18.95
CA ILE A 248 7.08 11.04 17.98
C ILE A 248 5.97 11.31 16.97
N ASP A 249 6.33 11.55 15.72
CA ASP A 249 5.35 11.68 14.64
C ASP A 249 4.88 10.31 14.11
N PHE A 250 3.89 10.33 13.19
CA PHE A 250 3.34 9.09 12.66
C PHE A 250 4.32 8.31 11.74
N LYS A 251 5.25 9.01 11.09
CA LYS A 251 6.29 8.35 10.27
C LYS A 251 7.31 7.69 11.19
N GLU A 252 7.72 8.38 12.24
CA GLU A 252 8.68 7.90 13.24
C GLU A 252 8.16 6.66 13.98
N ILE A 253 6.90 6.67 14.43
CA ILE A 253 6.32 5.48 15.06
C ILE A 253 6.23 4.31 14.08
N SER A 254 5.88 4.57 12.82
CA SER A 254 5.76 3.55 11.78
C SER A 254 7.13 2.93 11.44
N CYS A 255 8.15 3.76 11.23
CA CYS A 255 9.53 3.34 10.97
C CYS A 255 10.16 2.62 12.18
N GLY A 256 9.95 3.14 13.39
CA GLY A 256 10.45 2.53 14.62
C GLY A 256 9.83 1.16 14.86
N LEU A 257 8.49 1.03 14.75
CA LEU A 257 7.78 -0.24 14.88
C LEU A 257 8.20 -1.25 13.81
N SER A 258 8.37 -0.79 12.58
CA SER A 258 8.94 -1.58 11.50
C SER A 258 10.31 -2.13 11.89
N ALA A 259 11.24 -1.28 12.31
CA ALA A 259 12.61 -1.66 12.63
C ALA A 259 12.71 -2.60 13.84
N CYS A 260 11.90 -2.41 14.88
CA CYS A 260 11.97 -3.19 16.12
C CYS A 260 11.19 -4.51 16.07
N CYS A 261 10.14 -4.62 15.24
CA CYS A 261 9.25 -5.79 15.21
C CYS A 261 9.27 -6.58 13.91
N ARG A 262 9.30 -5.92 12.74
CA ARG A 262 9.20 -6.60 11.43
C ARG A 262 10.52 -6.67 10.67
N GLY A 263 11.48 -5.82 11.03
CA GLY A 263 12.81 -5.80 10.44
C GLY A 263 13.65 -7.02 10.78
N PRO A 264 14.71 -7.28 9.98
CA PRO A 264 15.69 -8.32 10.28
C PRO A 264 16.37 -8.06 11.63
N LEU A 265 16.95 -9.10 12.22
CA LEU A 265 17.59 -9.04 13.55
C LEU A 265 18.57 -7.87 13.68
N ALA A 266 19.35 -7.57 12.64
CA ALA A 266 20.30 -6.45 12.64
C ALA A 266 19.62 -5.08 12.82
N GLU A 267 18.45 -4.86 12.19
CA GLU A 267 17.67 -3.63 12.37
C GLU A 267 17.09 -3.55 13.79
N ARG A 268 16.60 -4.67 14.32
CA ARG A 268 16.07 -4.75 15.68
C ARG A 268 17.15 -4.45 16.73
N GLN A 269 18.35 -5.02 16.54
CA GLN A 269 19.52 -4.73 17.37
C GLN A 269 19.95 -3.27 17.26
N LYS A 270 19.93 -2.70 16.05
CA LYS A 270 20.20 -1.27 15.85
C LYS A 270 19.19 -0.39 16.57
N PHE A 271 17.92 -0.78 16.60
CA PHE A 271 16.90 -0.07 17.37
C PHE A 271 17.19 -0.13 18.87
N CYS A 272 17.55 -1.30 19.42
CA CYS A 272 17.98 -1.40 20.83
C CYS A 272 19.22 -0.57 21.14
N PHE A 273 20.21 -0.55 20.25
CA PHE A 273 21.40 0.27 20.40
C PHE A 273 21.03 1.74 20.62
N LYS A 274 20.09 2.28 19.81
CA LYS A 274 19.59 3.65 19.94
C LYS A 274 18.92 3.95 21.28
N VAL A 275 18.41 2.93 21.99
CA VAL A 275 17.82 3.11 23.32
C VAL A 275 18.90 3.42 24.36
N PHE A 276 20.10 2.88 24.18
CA PHE A 276 21.22 3.00 25.12
C PHE A 276 22.22 4.10 24.74
N ASP A 277 22.30 4.47 23.47
CA ASP A 277 23.08 5.60 22.94
C ASP A 277 22.31 6.91 23.23
N VAL A 278 22.49 7.44 24.45
CA VAL A 278 21.69 8.55 24.99
C VAL A 278 22.08 9.86 24.36
N ASP A 279 23.38 10.10 24.16
CA ASP A 279 23.87 11.32 23.51
C ASP A 279 23.81 11.24 21.97
N ARG A 280 23.58 10.04 21.43
CA ARG A 280 23.38 9.76 20.01
C ARG A 280 24.60 10.12 19.17
N ASP A 281 25.79 9.85 19.70
CA ASP A 281 27.07 10.02 19.01
C ASP A 281 27.42 8.81 18.12
N GLY A 282 26.64 7.74 18.20
CA GLY A 282 26.78 6.52 17.40
C GLY A 282 27.70 5.47 18.03
N VAL A 283 28.13 5.66 19.27
CA VAL A 283 28.88 4.68 20.07
C VAL A 283 28.25 4.52 21.45
N LEU A 284 28.46 3.37 22.10
CA LEU A 284 28.13 3.20 23.51
C LEU A 284 29.39 3.49 24.31
N SER A 285 29.42 4.67 24.94
CA SER A 285 30.47 5.02 25.88
C SER A 285 30.48 4.05 27.07
N ARG A 286 31.57 4.03 27.83
CA ARG A 286 31.66 3.19 29.04
C ARG A 286 30.56 3.46 30.06
N VAL A 287 30.06 4.70 30.12
CA VAL A 287 28.97 5.09 31.02
C VAL A 287 27.65 4.50 30.51
N GLU A 288 27.33 4.71 29.24
CA GLU A 288 26.11 4.16 28.63
C GLU A 288 26.10 2.64 28.62
N LEU A 289 27.26 2.02 28.38
CA LEU A 289 27.42 0.56 28.44
C LEU A 289 27.13 0.02 29.84
N ARG A 290 27.55 0.74 30.89
CA ARG A 290 27.25 0.38 32.28
C ARG A 290 25.75 0.50 32.54
N ASP A 291 25.13 1.61 32.15
CA ASP A 291 23.70 1.85 32.37
C ASP A 291 22.84 0.86 31.58
N MET A 292 23.26 0.49 30.37
CA MET A 292 22.69 -0.59 29.57
C MET A 292 22.73 -1.92 30.34
N VAL A 293 23.89 -2.35 30.85
CA VAL A 293 24.00 -3.63 31.58
C VAL A 293 23.12 -3.63 32.82
N VAL A 294 23.05 -2.53 33.57
CA VAL A 294 22.13 -2.40 34.71
C VAL A 294 20.69 -2.61 34.27
N ALA A 295 20.25 -1.87 33.25
CA ALA A 295 18.89 -1.96 32.74
C ALA A 295 18.54 -3.37 32.24
N LEU A 296 19.46 -4.03 31.54
CA LEU A 296 19.30 -5.38 31.03
C LEU A 296 19.18 -6.43 32.15
N LEU A 297 19.99 -6.31 33.21
CA LEU A 297 19.90 -7.19 34.39
C LEU A 297 18.58 -7.00 35.15
N GLU A 298 18.06 -5.77 35.19
CA GLU A 298 16.77 -5.47 35.82
C GLU A 298 15.62 -6.05 35.02
N VAL A 299 15.61 -5.87 33.68
CA VAL A 299 14.63 -6.51 32.79
C VAL A 299 14.63 -8.02 32.94
N TRP A 300 15.82 -8.63 33.09
CA TRP A 300 15.91 -10.07 33.36
C TRP A 300 15.24 -10.45 34.68
N LYS A 301 15.49 -9.72 35.77
CA LYS A 301 14.89 -9.99 37.09
C LYS A 301 13.38 -9.83 37.10
N ASP A 302 12.86 -8.87 36.34
CA ASP A 302 11.42 -8.58 36.29
C ASP A 302 10.66 -9.64 35.46
N ASN A 303 11.30 -10.19 34.41
CA ASN A 303 10.63 -11.10 33.46
C ASN A 303 10.97 -12.59 33.66
N ARG A 304 12.06 -12.91 34.37
CA ARG A 304 12.60 -14.28 34.48
C ARG A 304 12.93 -14.63 35.93
N THR A 305 12.78 -15.90 36.26
CA THR A 305 13.20 -16.47 37.56
C THR A 305 14.51 -17.27 37.44
N ASP A 306 15.04 -17.41 36.23
CA ASP A 306 16.24 -18.20 35.95
C ASP A 306 17.49 -17.46 36.44
N ASP A 307 18.38 -18.19 37.12
CA ASP A 307 19.65 -17.65 37.60
C ASP A 307 20.71 -17.67 36.49
N ILE A 308 21.46 -16.57 36.35
CA ILE A 308 22.52 -16.42 35.35
C ILE A 308 23.80 -15.91 36.02
N PRO A 309 25.01 -16.28 35.53
CA PRO A 309 26.27 -15.86 36.13
C PRO A 309 26.42 -14.34 36.29
N GLU A 310 25.88 -13.58 35.34
CA GLU A 310 25.93 -12.12 35.31
C GLU A 310 25.19 -11.47 36.49
N LEU A 311 24.22 -12.16 37.12
CA LEU A 311 23.53 -11.64 38.31
C LEU A 311 24.43 -11.60 39.56
N HIS A 312 25.48 -12.42 39.59
CA HIS A 312 26.40 -12.56 40.72
C HIS A 312 27.77 -11.94 40.45
N THR A 313 27.98 -11.39 39.25
CA THR A 313 29.24 -10.78 38.81
C THR A 313 29.19 -9.28 39.08
N ASP A 314 30.31 -8.66 39.46
CA ASP A 314 30.35 -7.20 39.61
C ASP A 314 30.08 -6.52 38.27
N LEU A 315 29.34 -5.42 38.30
CA LEU A 315 28.97 -4.66 37.11
C LEU A 315 30.20 -4.20 36.33
N SER A 316 31.27 -3.83 37.05
CA SER A 316 32.53 -3.41 36.44
C SER A 316 33.17 -4.53 35.63
N ASP A 317 33.14 -5.77 36.15
CA ASP A 317 33.73 -6.94 35.50
C ASP A 317 32.94 -7.35 34.25
N ILE A 318 31.60 -7.22 34.28
CA ILE A 318 30.76 -7.47 33.09
C ILE A 318 31.10 -6.47 31.99
N VAL A 319 31.13 -5.17 32.32
CA VAL A 319 31.44 -4.10 31.36
C VAL A 319 32.83 -4.27 30.77
N GLU A 320 33.84 -4.54 31.61
CA GLU A 320 35.20 -4.83 31.16
C GLU A 320 35.27 -6.09 30.29
N GLY A 321 34.53 -7.15 30.65
CA GLY A 321 34.45 -8.36 29.85
C GLY A 321 33.92 -8.09 28.44
N ILE A 322 32.88 -7.26 28.34
CA ILE A 322 32.30 -6.85 27.05
C ILE A 322 33.32 -6.05 26.23
N LEU A 323 33.93 -5.01 26.81
CA LEU A 323 34.91 -4.17 26.12
C LEU A 323 36.12 -4.99 25.65
N ASN A 324 36.66 -5.85 26.50
CA ASN A 324 37.83 -6.67 26.14
C ASN A 324 37.54 -7.62 24.99
N ALA A 325 36.33 -8.20 24.94
CA ALA A 325 35.93 -9.15 23.92
C ALA A 325 35.48 -8.49 22.61
N HIS A 326 34.83 -7.31 22.67
CA HIS A 326 34.08 -6.75 21.55
C HIS A 326 34.48 -5.33 21.14
N ASP A 327 35.22 -4.56 21.94
CA ASP A 327 35.73 -3.25 21.48
C ASP A 327 36.80 -3.47 20.41
N THR A 328 36.41 -3.31 19.14
CA THR A 328 37.30 -3.43 17.98
C THR A 328 38.17 -2.19 17.78
N THR A 329 37.69 -1.03 18.20
CA THR A 329 38.37 0.27 18.06
C THR A 329 39.49 0.47 19.09
N LYS A 330 39.42 -0.23 20.22
CA LYS A 330 40.32 -0.10 21.39
C LYS A 330 40.29 1.29 22.03
N MET A 331 39.13 1.93 21.96
CA MET A 331 38.91 3.28 22.46
C MET A 331 38.00 3.31 23.71
N GLY A 332 37.63 2.14 24.24
CA GLY A 332 36.82 2.02 25.47
C GLY A 332 35.33 2.29 25.25
N HIS A 333 34.84 2.07 24.03
CA HIS A 333 33.43 2.17 23.65
C HIS A 333 33.05 1.02 22.72
N LEU A 334 31.75 0.81 22.50
CA LEU A 334 31.27 -0.11 21.46
C LEU A 334 30.65 0.67 20.31
N THR A 335 31.04 0.33 19.09
CA THR A 335 30.31 0.76 17.90
C THR A 335 29.02 -0.05 17.74
N LEU A 336 28.12 0.39 16.84
CA LEU A 336 26.94 -0.40 16.48
C LEU A 336 27.30 -1.82 16.01
N GLU A 337 28.38 -1.97 15.24
CA GLU A 337 28.84 -3.27 14.74
C GLU A 337 29.29 -4.19 15.89
N ASP A 338 30.05 -3.63 16.84
CA ASP A 338 30.49 -4.37 18.04
C ASP A 338 29.28 -4.83 18.88
N TYR A 339 28.31 -3.93 19.09
CA TYR A 339 27.07 -4.24 19.81
C TYR A 339 26.25 -5.33 19.11
N GLN A 340 26.12 -5.27 17.77
CA GLN A 340 25.40 -6.28 17.01
C GLN A 340 26.07 -7.66 17.17
N ILE A 341 27.40 -7.74 17.11
CA ILE A 341 28.14 -9.00 17.32
C ILE A 341 27.92 -9.53 18.74
N TRP A 342 28.03 -8.66 19.75
CA TRP A 342 27.84 -9.02 21.16
C TRP A 342 26.41 -9.52 21.43
N SER A 343 25.40 -8.79 20.95
CA SER A 343 23.99 -9.04 21.28
C SER A 343 23.44 -10.33 20.66
N VAL A 344 23.98 -10.82 19.54
CA VAL A 344 23.50 -12.08 18.89
C VAL A 344 23.49 -13.27 19.84
N LYS A 345 24.50 -13.39 20.71
CA LYS A 345 24.65 -14.54 21.63
C LYS A 345 24.31 -14.20 23.08
N ASN A 346 23.98 -12.94 23.37
CA ASN A 346 23.76 -12.49 24.73
C ASN A 346 22.29 -12.69 25.15
N VAL A 347 22.08 -13.44 26.23
CA VAL A 347 20.72 -13.75 26.72
C VAL A 347 19.98 -12.51 27.25
N LEU A 348 20.69 -11.56 27.84
CA LEU A 348 20.11 -10.33 28.37
C LEU A 348 19.61 -9.42 27.23
N ALA A 349 20.43 -9.23 26.20
CA ALA A 349 20.04 -8.45 25.02
C ALA A 349 18.83 -9.07 24.30
N ASN A 350 18.78 -10.40 24.20
CA ASN A 350 17.65 -11.12 23.60
C ASN A 350 16.37 -10.96 24.43
N GLU A 351 16.46 -10.99 25.76
CA GLU A 351 15.30 -10.77 26.64
C GLU A 351 14.76 -9.35 26.49
N PHE A 352 15.63 -8.34 26.41
CA PHE A 352 15.23 -6.97 26.16
C PHE A 352 14.57 -6.77 24.78
N LEU A 353 15.10 -7.41 23.73
CA LEU A 353 14.48 -7.44 22.40
C LEU A 353 13.06 -8.04 22.43
N ASN A 354 12.83 -9.07 23.24
CA ASN A 354 11.51 -9.67 23.41
C ASN A 354 10.55 -8.75 24.15
N LEU A 355 11.03 -8.06 25.20
CA LEU A 355 10.24 -7.07 25.92
C LEU A 355 9.81 -5.91 25.01
N LEU A 356 10.73 -5.35 24.22
CA LEU A 356 10.40 -4.31 23.24
C LEU A 356 9.39 -4.82 22.20
N PHE A 357 9.57 -6.04 21.69
CA PHE A 357 8.65 -6.66 20.76
C PHE A 357 7.22 -6.71 21.35
N GLN A 358 7.08 -7.12 22.61
CA GLN A 358 5.78 -7.19 23.28
C GLN A 358 5.15 -5.81 23.46
N VAL A 359 5.91 -4.83 23.97
CA VAL A 359 5.42 -3.45 24.17
C VAL A 359 4.92 -2.84 22.86
N CYS A 360 5.62 -3.09 21.75
CA CYS A 360 5.23 -2.58 20.45
C CYS A 360 3.91 -3.16 19.93
N HIS A 361 3.61 -4.43 20.21
CA HIS A 361 2.35 -5.04 19.81
C HIS A 361 1.20 -4.68 20.77
N ILE A 362 1.45 -4.72 22.08
CA ILE A 362 0.43 -4.57 23.12
C ILE A 362 0.06 -3.09 23.32
N VAL A 363 1.07 -2.24 23.48
CA VAL A 363 0.87 -0.82 23.80
C VAL A 363 0.70 -0.02 22.51
N LEU A 364 1.66 -0.15 21.58
CA LEU A 364 1.71 0.67 20.38
C LEU A 364 0.81 0.13 19.25
N GLY A 365 0.25 -1.08 19.41
CA GLY A 365 -0.86 -1.62 18.63
C GLY A 365 -0.51 -2.10 17.22
N LEU A 366 0.75 -2.48 16.99
CA LEU A 366 1.11 -3.23 15.79
C LEU A 366 0.46 -4.62 15.85
N ARG A 367 -0.22 -5.05 14.78
CA ARG A 367 -0.80 -6.40 14.73
C ARG A 367 0.29 -7.47 14.58
N PRO A 368 0.18 -8.61 15.28
CA PRO A 368 1.09 -9.73 15.09
C PRO A 368 1.09 -10.18 13.62
N ALA A 369 2.25 -10.56 13.09
CA ALA A 369 2.36 -11.02 11.71
C ALA A 369 1.77 -12.43 11.54
N THR A 370 1.85 -13.24 12.60
CA THR A 370 1.45 -14.65 12.60
C THR A 370 0.61 -15.01 13.82
N PRO A 371 -0.27 -16.03 13.71
CA PRO A 371 -0.99 -16.58 14.86
C PRO A 371 -0.07 -17.11 15.97
N GLU A 372 1.14 -17.56 15.63
CA GLU A 372 2.14 -18.00 16.59
C GLU A 372 2.68 -16.84 17.43
N GLU A 373 3.00 -15.70 16.80
CA GLU A 373 3.39 -14.47 17.49
C GLU A 373 2.26 -13.96 18.38
N GLU A 374 1.02 -13.98 17.90
CA GLU A 374 -0.16 -13.61 18.68
C GLU A 374 -0.29 -14.50 19.93
N GLY A 375 -0.11 -15.81 19.77
CA GLY A 375 -0.14 -16.77 20.88
C GLY A 375 0.98 -16.55 21.91
N GLN A 376 2.16 -16.10 21.49
CA GLN A 376 3.25 -15.74 22.40
C GLN A 376 2.92 -14.49 23.22
N ILE A 377 2.38 -13.45 22.57
CA ILE A 377 1.99 -12.20 23.22
C ILE A 377 0.88 -12.44 24.25
N ILE A 378 -0.14 -13.24 23.90
CA ILE A 378 -1.26 -13.56 24.80
C ILE A 378 -0.79 -14.33 26.04
N ARG A 379 0.10 -15.32 25.87
CA ARG A 379 0.61 -16.11 27.01
C ARG A 379 1.38 -15.24 28.02
N THR A 380 2.12 -14.25 27.54
CA THR A 380 2.83 -13.32 28.43
C THR A 380 1.86 -12.42 29.20
N LEU A 381 0.82 -11.90 28.54
CA LEU A 381 -0.25 -11.12 29.17
C LEU A 381 -1.03 -11.90 30.23
N GLU A 382 -1.35 -13.18 29.98
CA GLU A 382 -1.99 -14.06 30.97
C GLU A 382 -1.10 -14.33 32.18
N THR A 383 0.21 -14.34 31.98
CA THR A 383 1.20 -14.54 33.05
C THR A 383 1.27 -13.28 33.93
N GLU A 384 1.29 -12.08 33.34
CA GLU A 384 1.25 -10.80 34.09
C GLU A 384 -0.09 -10.57 34.83
N GLN A 385 -1.24 -10.93 34.25
CA GLN A 385 -2.54 -10.80 34.93
C GLN A 385 -2.67 -11.70 36.17
N ARG A 386 -2.00 -12.86 36.20
CA ARG A 386 -1.94 -13.72 37.40
C ARG A 386 -1.13 -13.09 38.53
N TYR A 387 -0.14 -12.26 38.23
CA TYR A 387 0.64 -11.54 39.23
C TYR A 387 -0.11 -10.32 39.79
N LEU A 388 -0.95 -9.65 39.00
CA LEU A 388 -1.79 -8.53 39.46
C LEU A 388 -3.03 -8.96 40.26
N THR A 389 -3.45 -10.23 40.16
CA THR A 389 -4.62 -10.77 40.89
C THR A 389 -4.25 -11.57 42.15
N SER A 390 -2.95 -11.69 42.45
CA SER A 390 -2.43 -12.43 43.62
C SER A 390 -1.99 -11.53 44.80
N TRP A 391 -2.37 -10.25 44.79
CA TRP A 391 -2.21 -9.31 45.92
C TRP A 391 -3.56 -8.87 46.49
#